data_AF-A0A938ICD1-F1
#
_entry.id   AF-A0A938ICD1-F1
#
_cell.length_a   1.000
_cell.length_b   1.000
_cell.length_c   1.000
_cell.angle_alpha   90.00
_cell.angle_beta   90.00
_cell.angle_gamma   90.00
#
_symmetry.space_group_name_H-M   'P 1'
#
loop_
_entity.id
_entity.type
_entity.pdbx_description
1 polymer ?
#
loop_
_entity_poly.entity_id
_entity_poly.type
_entity_poly.pdbx_seq_one_letter_code
_entity_poly.pdbx_strand_id
1 'polypeptide(L)' 'MKKTRHTTDQIIEKLRHADVALGKGQKVPEVCKALQITEQTYYRWRQKYGGMAPEMTKQ' A
#
# COMPACT_ATOMS: atom_id res chain seq x y z
N MET A 1 18.86 -10.69 15.00
CA MET A 1 18.42 -10.27 13.66
C MET A 1 17.66 -8.95 13.79
N LYS A 2 18.14 -7.86 13.18
CA LYS A 2 17.47 -6.56 13.26
C LYS A 2 16.13 -6.68 12.54
N LYS A 3 15.04 -6.76 13.29
CA LYS A 3 13.67 -6.85 12.78
C LYS A 3 13.33 -5.45 12.25
N THR A 4 13.81 -5.12 11.06
CA THR A 4 13.52 -3.87 10.36
C THR A 4 12.03 -3.86 10.03
N ARG A 5 11.24 -3.43 11.01
CA ARG A 5 9.83 -3.09 10.80
C ARG A 5 9.80 -1.96 9.79
N HIS A 6 8.98 -2.08 8.75
CA HIS A 6 8.70 -0.96 7.86
C HIS A 6 8.17 0.20 8.73
N THR A 7 8.83 1.35 8.63
CA THR A 7 8.38 2.58 9.27
C THR A 7 7.07 3.02 8.63
N THR A 8 6.26 3.77 9.36
CA THR A 8 5.00 4.32 8.84
C THR A 8 5.19 5.07 7.53
N ASP A 9 6.26 5.85 7.43
CA ASP A 9 6.66 6.59 6.22
C ASP A 9 6.85 5.66 5.01
N GLN A 10 7.65 4.60 5.13
CA GLN A 10 7.83 3.62 4.07
C GLN A 10 6.54 2.88 3.70
N ILE A 11 5.63 2.68 4.66
CA ILE A 11 4.33 2.07 4.38
C ILE A 11 3.48 3.01 3.53
N ILE A 12 3.46 4.31 3.86
CA ILE A 12 2.70 5.33 3.11
C ILE A 12 3.26 5.48 1.69
N GLU A 13 4.58 5.53 1.52
CA GLU A 13 5.20 5.57 0.18
C GLU A 13 4.81 4.34 -0.66
N LYS A 14 4.90 3.15 -0.08
CA LYS A 14 4.51 1.90 -0.77
C LYS A 14 3.02 1.88 -1.11
N LEU A 15 2.14 2.35 -0.22
CA LEU A 15 0.71 2.47 -0.50
C LEU A 15 0.42 3.49 -1.60
N ARG A 16 1.14 4.63 -1.65
CA ARG A 16 1.00 5.61 -2.73
C ARG A 16 1.46 5.05 -4.08
N HIS A 17 2.58 4.33 -4.11
CA HIS A 17 3.02 3.61 -5.32
C HIS A 17 1.99 2.56 -5.74
N ALA A 18 1.38 1.87 -4.79
CA ALA A 18 0.32 0.92 -5.08
C ALA A 18 -0.90 1.59 -5.70
N ASP A 19 -1.35 2.72 -5.14
CA ASP A 19 -2.50 3.48 -5.64
C ASP A 19 -2.30 3.95 -7.09
N VAL A 20 -1.12 4.49 -7.41
CA VAL A 20 -0.76 4.88 -8.78
C VAL A 20 -0.77 3.69 -9.74
N ALA A 21 -0.23 2.55 -9.33
CA ALA A 21 -0.20 1.35 -10.15
C ALA A 21 -1.61 0.77 -10.37
N LEU A 22 -2.44 0.76 -9.33
CA LEU A 22 -3.85 0.37 -9.42
C LEU A 22 -4.65 1.34 -10.31
N GLY A 23 -4.41 2.64 -10.22
CA GLY A 23 -5.00 3.67 -11.09
C GLY A 23 -4.61 3.53 -12.56
N LYS A 24 -3.44 2.93 -12.84
CA LYS A 24 -3.01 2.52 -14.20
C LYS A 24 -3.64 1.20 -14.67
N GLY A 25 -4.49 0.57 -13.85
CA GLY A 25 -5.14 -0.71 -14.16
C GLY A 25 -4.32 -1.95 -13.79
N GLN A 26 -3.21 -1.81 -13.05
CA GLN A 26 -2.48 -2.98 -12.54
C GLN A 26 -3.30 -3.69 -11.46
N LYS A 27 -3.09 -5.00 -11.33
CA LYS A 27 -3.76 -5.79 -10.28
C LYS A 27 -2.96 -5.75 -8.99
N VAL A 28 -3.64 -5.79 -7.85
CA VAL A 28 -3.04 -5.89 -6.50
C VAL A 28 -1.89 -6.90 -6.41
N PRO A 29 -1.99 -8.16 -6.90
CA PRO A 29 -0.89 -9.12 -6.86
C PRO A 29 0.37 -8.68 -7.63
N GLU A 30 0.22 -7.96 -8.74
CA GLU A 30 1.34 -7.44 -9.54
C GLU A 30 2.06 -6.32 -8.80
N VAL A 31 1.27 -5.39 -8.28
CA VAL A 31 1.75 -4.27 -7.44
C VAL A 31 2.45 -4.79 -6.20
N CYS A 32 1.87 -5.80 -5.56
CA CYS A 32 2.41 -6.46 -4.39
C CYS A 32 3.78 -7.09 -4.67
N LYS A 33 3.92 -7.77 -5.82
CA LYS A 33 5.20 -8.29 -6.32
C LYS A 33 6.21 -7.16 -6.54
N ALA A 34 5.82 -6.08 -7.21
CA ALA A 34 6.69 -4.94 -7.50
C ALA A 34 7.18 -4.24 -6.22
N LEU A 35 6.33 -4.14 -5.21
CA LEU A 35 6.65 -3.51 -3.92
C LEU A 35 7.37 -4.45 -2.94
N GLN A 36 7.61 -5.71 -3.34
CA GLN A 36 8.18 -6.79 -2.52
C GLN A 36 7.44 -6.96 -1.19
N ILE A 37 6.11 -6.85 -1.22
CA ILE A 37 5.24 -7.12 -0.07
C ILE A 37 4.37 -8.33 -0.38
N THR A 38 3.58 -8.77 0.60
CA THR A 38 2.54 -9.79 0.41
C THR A 38 1.17 -9.13 0.37
N GLU A 39 0.22 -9.74 -0.34
CA GLU A 39 -1.13 -9.15 -0.51
C GLU A 39 -1.79 -8.94 0.85
N GLN A 40 -1.56 -9.89 1.76
CA GLN A 40 -2.01 -9.79 3.15
C GLN A 40 -1.41 -8.58 3.89
N THR A 41 -0.14 -8.25 3.64
CA THR A 41 0.50 -7.04 4.19
C THR A 41 -0.11 -5.78 3.58
N TYR A 42 -0.36 -5.78 2.26
CA TYR A 42 -1.03 -4.69 1.57
C TYR A 42 -2.43 -4.42 2.15
N TYR A 43 -3.27 -5.46 2.30
CA TYR A 43 -4.60 -5.30 2.89
C TYR A 43 -4.54 -4.81 4.35
N ARG A 44 -3.60 -5.32 5.15
CA ARG A 44 -3.38 -4.82 6.53
C ARG A 44 -2.98 -3.35 6.55
N TRP A 45 -2.09 -2.95 5.66
CA TRP A 45 -1.68 -1.55 5.55
C TRP A 45 -2.82 -0.67 5.04
N ARG A 46 -3.63 -1.16 4.11
CA ARG A 46 -4.80 -0.43 3.61
C ARG A 46 -5.87 -0.27 4.69
N GLN A 47 -6.05 -1.25 5.57
CA GLN A 47 -6.94 -1.11 6.74
C GLN A 47 -6.39 -0.14 7.79
N LYS A 48 -5.08 -0.16 8.05
CA LYS A 48 -4.45 0.61 9.11
C LYS A 48 -4.07 2.05 8.72
N TYR A 49 -3.67 2.25 7.47
CA TYR A 49 -3.15 3.51 6.93
C TYR A 49 -3.94 4.00 5.71
N GLY A 50 -4.73 3.14 5.06
CA GLY A 50 -5.60 3.56 3.95
C GLY A 50 -6.82 4.39 4.38
N GLY A 51 -7.09 4.50 5.69
CA GLY A 51 -8.01 5.50 6.26
C GLY A 51 -7.35 6.84 6.58
N MET A 52 -6.03 6.99 6.38
CA MET A 52 -5.29 8.26 6.49
C MET A 52 -4.99 8.89 5.11
N ALA A 53 -5.66 8.44 4.04
CA ALA A 53 -5.76 9.21 2.80
C ALA A 53 -6.99 10.12 2.89
N PRO A 54 -6.88 11.41 2.54
CA PRO A 54 -7.96 12.38 2.69
C PRO A 54 -9.14 11.95 1.83
N GLU A 55 -10.34 12.31 2.27
CA GLU A 55 -11.58 12.29 1.49
C GLU A 55 -11.37 12.37 -0.03
N MET A 56 -11.43 11.22 -0.71
CA MET A 56 -11.85 11.14 -2.10
C MET A 56 -12.62 9.83 -2.32
N THR A 57 -13.66 9.63 -1.51
CA THR A 57 -14.89 9.08 -2.06
C THR A 57 -15.71 10.29 -2.50
N LYS A 58 -15.65 10.63 -3.79
CA LYS A 58 -16.71 11.42 -4.40
C LYS A 58 -17.88 10.46 -4.62
N GLN A 59 -18.95 10.62 -3.85
CA GLN A 59 -20.32 10.75 -4.35
C GLN A 59 -21.25 11.14 -3.20
#